data_AF-Q5ZF60-F1
#
_entry.id   AF-Q5ZF60-F1
#
_cell.length_a   1.000
_cell.length_b   1.000
_cell.length_c   1.000
_cell.angle_alpha   90.00
_cell.angle_beta   90.00
_cell.angle_gamma   90.00
#
_symmetry.space_group_name_H-M   'P 1'
#
loop_
_entity.id
_entity.type
_entity.pdbx_description
1 polymer ?
#
loop_
_entity_poly.entity_id
_entity_poly.type
_entity_poly.pdbx_seq_one_letter_code
_entity_poly.pdbx_strand_id
1 'polypeptide(L)'
;MAGTNGSCESYRLYCKRQGQAGGNYCVTARQGKLYLTHPNGADCNQIWYKVGNDKVGVIMLVHKATGMVVKHSTTGVQLQLVKKPSGCADKSVLWAESADVGSGYRFLKTQTDTNYVMDAWTGIINEGTIISIYPNCINDSNRNAENQLWKLAP
;
A
#
# COMPACT_ATOMS: atom_id res chain seq x y z
N MET A 1 1.73 -11.22 32.44
CA MET A 1 0.80 -10.50 31.54
C MET A 1 1.34 -9.10 31.34
N ALA A 2 1.89 -8.79 30.17
CA ALA A 2 2.30 -7.44 29.80
C ALA A 2 1.58 -7.11 28.50
N GLY A 3 0.46 -6.39 28.63
CA GLY A 3 -0.26 -5.82 27.50
C GLY A 3 0.51 -4.61 27.00
N THR A 4 1.11 -4.71 25.81
CA THR A 4 1.59 -3.54 25.10
C THR A 4 0.38 -2.82 24.50
N ASN A 5 -0.06 -1.75 25.17
CA ASN A 5 -0.92 -0.73 24.59
C ASN A 5 -0.14 0.02 23.50
N GLY A 6 0.08 -0.61 22.35
CA GLY A 6 0.42 0.11 21.14
C GLY A 6 -0.89 0.62 20.55
N SER A 7 -1.09 1.93 20.50
CA SER A 7 -2.16 2.51 19.67
C SER A 7 -2.04 1.91 18.29
N CYS A 8 -3.04 1.13 17.86
CA CYS A 8 -3.07 0.60 16.50
C CYS A 8 -3.44 1.76 15.58
N GLU A 9 -2.44 2.59 15.26
CA GLU A 9 -2.62 3.72 14.37
C GLU A 9 -3.14 3.19 13.04
N SER A 10 -4.28 3.73 12.64
CA SER A 10 -4.96 3.35 11.41
C SER A 10 -4.70 4.39 10.35
N TYR A 11 -4.57 3.94 9.10
CA TYR A 11 -4.27 4.80 7.97
C TYR A 11 -5.22 4.51 6.80
N ARG A 12 -5.40 5.50 5.95
CA ARG A 12 -5.80 5.36 4.55
C ARG A 12 -4.57 5.51 3.67
N LEU A 13 -4.49 4.69 2.62
CA LEU A 13 -3.42 4.75 1.63
C LEU A 13 -3.92 5.56 0.42
N TYR A 14 -3.44 6.79 0.28
CA TYR A 14 -3.81 7.70 -0.80
C TYR A 14 -2.80 7.62 -1.93
N CYS A 15 -3.29 7.46 -3.17
CA CYS A 15 -2.44 7.53 -4.36
C CYS A 15 -2.20 9.00 -4.75
N LYS A 16 -0.97 9.34 -5.11
CA LYS A 16 -0.67 10.69 -5.62
C LYS A 16 -1.35 10.89 -6.98
N ARG A 17 -1.93 12.06 -7.18
CA ARG A 17 -2.53 12.48 -8.45
C ARG A 17 -1.93 13.82 -8.86
N GLN A 18 -1.58 13.94 -10.14
CA GLN A 18 -1.00 15.16 -10.70
C GLN A 18 -1.85 16.39 -10.36
N GLY A 19 -1.19 17.44 -9.86
CA GLY A 19 -1.80 18.76 -9.62
C GLY A 19 -2.77 18.83 -8.42
N GLN A 20 -2.87 17.79 -7.59
CA GLN A 20 -3.76 17.81 -6.42
C GLN A 20 -2.99 17.62 -5.10
N ALA A 21 -3.24 18.52 -4.14
CA ALA A 21 -2.52 18.57 -2.86
C ALA A 21 -2.94 17.49 -1.84
N GLY A 22 -3.89 16.62 -2.18
CA GLY A 22 -4.28 15.46 -1.39
C GLY A 22 -4.92 14.43 -2.31
N GLY A 23 -4.49 13.18 -2.25
CA GLY A 23 -5.03 12.14 -3.13
C GLY A 23 -6.55 12.04 -2.98
N ASN A 24 -7.29 12.16 -4.08
CA ASN A 24 -8.75 12.00 -4.07
C ASN A 24 -9.20 10.55 -3.97
N TYR A 25 -8.24 9.62 -4.01
CA TYR A 25 -8.51 8.21 -4.09
C TYR A 25 -7.65 7.46 -3.11
N CYS A 26 -8.28 6.60 -2.31
CA CYS A 26 -7.60 5.73 -1.38
C CYS A 26 -7.84 4.26 -1.71
N VAL A 27 -6.88 3.42 -1.31
CA VAL A 27 -6.97 1.98 -1.49
C VAL A 27 -8.09 1.42 -0.64
N THR A 28 -9.00 0.69 -1.29
CA THR A 28 -10.06 -0.10 -0.70
C THR A 28 -9.83 -1.56 -1.01
N ALA A 29 -10.21 -2.44 -0.09
CA ALA A 29 -10.29 -3.86 -0.40
C ALA A 29 -11.70 -4.42 -0.25
N ARG A 30 -12.20 -5.06 -1.31
CA ARG A 30 -13.46 -5.81 -1.30
C ARG A 30 -13.32 -7.07 -2.12
N GLN A 31 -13.95 -8.15 -1.66
CA GLN A 31 -13.95 -9.45 -2.37
C GLN A 31 -12.54 -9.93 -2.76
N GLY A 32 -11.55 -9.70 -1.89
CA GLY A 32 -10.15 -10.11 -2.09
C GLY A 32 -9.34 -9.27 -3.08
N LYS A 33 -9.94 -8.23 -3.69
CA LYS A 33 -9.29 -7.33 -4.64
C LYS A 33 -9.03 -5.97 -4.00
N LEU A 34 -7.96 -5.31 -4.43
CA LEU A 34 -7.62 -3.95 -4.03
C LEU A 34 -7.85 -3.00 -5.22
N TYR A 35 -8.48 -1.87 -4.96
CA TYR A 35 -8.72 -0.83 -5.96
C TYR A 35 -8.90 0.54 -5.31
N LEU A 36 -8.84 1.59 -6.13
CA LEU A 36 -9.04 2.97 -5.72
C LEU A 36 -10.53 3.34 -5.66
N THR A 37 -10.93 4.11 -4.65
CA THR A 37 -12.26 4.75 -4.58
C THR A 37 -12.14 6.06 -3.79
N HIS A 38 -13.21 6.85 -3.79
CA HIS A 38 -13.29 8.08 -3.02
C HIS A 38 -13.20 7.80 -1.50
N PRO A 39 -12.42 8.60 -0.75
CA PRO A 39 -12.33 8.50 0.68
C PRO A 39 -13.70 8.65 1.35
N ASN A 40 -14.03 7.69 2.20
CA ASN A 40 -15.20 7.66 3.04
C ASN A 40 -14.74 7.45 4.48
N GLY A 41 -15.01 8.45 5.33
CA GLY A 41 -14.64 8.45 6.75
C GLY A 41 -15.14 7.23 7.53
N ALA A 42 -16.29 6.68 7.12
CA ALA A 42 -16.95 5.56 7.77
C ALA A 42 -16.64 4.18 7.17
N ASP A 43 -16.03 4.10 5.97
CA ASP A 43 -15.79 2.81 5.32
C ASP A 43 -14.56 2.11 5.90
N CYS A 44 -14.79 1.08 6.70
CA CYS A 44 -13.72 0.27 7.28
C CYS A 44 -12.90 -0.52 6.24
N ASN A 45 -13.42 -0.68 5.02
CA ASN A 45 -12.70 -1.32 3.92
C ASN A 45 -11.58 -0.45 3.32
N GLN A 46 -11.53 0.82 3.74
CA GLN A 46 -10.51 1.79 3.34
C GLN A 46 -9.41 1.93 4.40
N ILE A 47 -9.55 1.26 5.54
CA ILE A 47 -8.69 1.46 6.69
C ILE A 47 -7.67 0.33 6.79
N TRP A 48 -6.42 0.72 7.02
CA TRP A 48 -5.26 -0.15 7.05
C TRP A 48 -4.48 0.06 8.34
N TYR A 49 -3.92 -1.00 8.89
CA TYR A 49 -2.93 -0.91 9.95
C TYR A 49 -1.54 -1.24 9.39
N LYS A 50 -0.53 -0.53 9.89
CA LYS A 50 0.86 -0.93 9.70
C LYS A 50 1.29 -1.84 10.84
N VAL A 51 1.74 -3.03 10.50
CA VAL A 51 2.30 -3.98 11.48
C VAL A 51 3.68 -4.37 11.02
N GLY A 52 4.72 -3.97 11.75
CA GLY A 52 6.09 -4.22 11.35
C GLY A 52 7.07 -3.65 12.36
N ASN A 53 8.35 -3.69 11.98
CA ASN A 53 9.40 -3.06 12.77
C ASN A 53 9.95 -1.89 11.97
N ASP A 54 9.59 -0.67 12.37
CA ASP A 54 10.05 0.55 11.73
C ASP A 54 11.58 0.67 11.71
N LYS A 55 12.28 0.05 12.68
CA LYS A 55 13.76 0.02 12.71
C LYS A 55 14.37 -0.82 11.59
N VAL A 56 13.65 -1.83 11.13
CA VAL A 56 14.05 -2.70 10.01
C VAL A 56 13.49 -2.15 8.68
N GLY A 57 12.58 -1.18 8.74
CA GLY A 57 12.00 -0.52 7.56
C GLY A 57 11.03 -1.41 6.78
N VAL A 58 10.47 -2.46 7.41
CA VAL A 58 9.59 -3.43 6.76
C VAL A 58 8.28 -3.56 7.51
N ILE A 59 7.18 -3.47 6.76
CA ILE A 59 5.81 -3.49 7.27
C ILE A 59 4.94 -4.52 6.54
N MET A 60 3.91 -4.98 7.24
CA MET A 60 2.71 -5.58 6.64
C MET A 60 1.60 -4.53 6.64
N LEU A 61 0.88 -4.45 5.52
CA LEU A 61 -0.35 -3.67 5.42
C LEU A 61 -1.53 -4.59 5.76
N VAL A 62 -2.13 -4.37 6.92
CA VAL A 62 -3.24 -5.18 7.43
C VAL A 62 -4.55 -4.45 7.15
N HIS A 63 -5.46 -5.09 6.43
CA HIS A 63 -6.79 -4.56 6.17
C HIS A 63 -7.66 -4.62 7.43
N LYS A 64 -8.20 -3.48 7.87
CA LYS A 64 -8.96 -3.39 9.13
C LYS A 64 -10.19 -4.30 9.15
N ALA A 65 -10.97 -4.33 8.08
CA ALA A 65 -12.24 -5.06 8.08
C ALA A 65 -12.08 -6.59 8.10
N THR A 66 -10.95 -7.13 7.61
CA THR A 66 -10.76 -8.59 7.49
C THR A 66 -9.57 -9.14 8.27
N GLY A 67 -8.66 -8.29 8.77
CA GLY A 67 -7.39 -8.70 9.38
C GLY A 67 -6.42 -9.36 8.39
N MET A 68 -6.74 -9.36 7.09
CA MET A 68 -5.89 -9.92 6.04
C MET A 68 -4.78 -8.95 5.67
N VAL A 69 -3.69 -9.48 5.11
CA VAL A 69 -2.53 -8.70 4.68
C VAL A 69 -2.43 -8.63 3.16
N VAL A 70 -1.86 -7.53 2.68
CA VAL A 70 -1.56 -7.34 1.26
C VAL A 70 -0.35 -8.19 0.87
N LYS A 71 -0.57 -9.14 -0.04
CA LYS A 71 0.45 -9.97 -0.68
C LYS A 71 0.71 -9.48 -2.10
N HIS A 72 1.97 -9.23 -2.44
CA HIS A 72 2.38 -9.03 -3.82
C HIS A 72 2.58 -10.36 -4.53
N SER A 73 2.33 -10.36 -5.83
CA SER A 73 2.55 -11.55 -6.66
C SER A 73 4.04 -11.75 -6.94
N THR A 74 4.46 -13.00 -7.03
CA THR A 74 5.81 -13.39 -7.47
C THR A 74 5.87 -13.80 -8.94
N THR A 75 4.71 -13.96 -9.60
CA THR A 75 4.60 -14.46 -10.98
C THR A 75 3.68 -13.59 -11.85
N GLY A 76 3.14 -12.50 -11.31
CA GLY A 76 2.22 -11.60 -12.00
C GLY A 76 2.19 -10.23 -11.34
N VAL A 77 1.18 -9.42 -11.66
CA VAL A 77 1.13 -8.00 -11.29
C VAL A 77 0.09 -7.67 -10.23
N GLN A 78 -0.95 -8.48 -10.06
CA GLN A 78 -2.07 -8.13 -9.18
C GLN A 78 -1.78 -8.46 -7.71
N LEU A 79 -2.18 -7.56 -6.80
CA LEU A 79 -2.10 -7.78 -5.35
C LEU A 79 -3.27 -8.64 -4.86
N GLN A 80 -3.02 -9.40 -3.79
CA GLN A 80 -4.02 -10.25 -3.15
C GLN A 80 -4.14 -9.91 -1.66
N LEU A 81 -5.36 -10.04 -1.10
CA LEU A 81 -5.52 -10.15 0.34
C LEU A 81 -5.43 -11.62 0.77
N VAL A 82 -4.52 -11.91 1.69
CA VAL A 82 -4.34 -13.24 2.25
C VAL A 82 -4.39 -13.22 3.76
N LYS A 83 -4.70 -14.37 4.38
CA LYS A 83 -4.55 -14.51 5.84
C LYS A 83 -3.10 -14.23 6.22
N LYS A 84 -2.91 -13.48 7.31
CA LYS A 84 -1.58 -13.20 7.85
C LYS A 84 -0.84 -14.54 8.09
N PRO A 85 0.33 -14.76 7.49
CA PRO A 85 1.11 -15.97 7.69
C PRO A 85 1.47 -16.17 9.17
N SER A 86 1.40 -17.42 9.65
CA SER A 86 1.91 -17.78 10.97
C SER A 86 3.44 -17.88 10.90
N GLY A 87 4.14 -16.79 11.17
CA GLY A 87 5.61 -16.71 11.16
C GLY A 87 6.17 -15.85 10.02
N CYS A 88 7.50 -15.83 9.90
CA CYS A 88 8.23 -14.86 9.06
C CYS A 88 8.69 -15.41 7.70
N ALA A 89 8.19 -16.56 7.24
CA ALA A 89 8.71 -17.21 6.04
C ALA A 89 8.24 -16.53 4.73
N ASP A 90 6.96 -16.12 4.66
CA ASP A 90 6.43 -15.53 3.44
C ASP A 90 6.76 -14.03 3.36
N LYS A 91 7.88 -13.71 2.69
CA LYS A 91 8.29 -12.32 2.46
C LYS A 91 7.40 -11.60 1.46
N SER A 92 6.48 -12.29 0.77
CA SER A 92 5.59 -11.66 -0.22
C SER A 92 4.46 -10.84 0.40
N VAL A 93 4.32 -10.83 1.73
CA VAL A 93 3.39 -9.94 2.46
C VAL A 93 4.08 -8.72 3.06
N LEU A 94 5.39 -8.60 2.83
CA LEU A 94 6.24 -7.57 3.43
C LEU A 94 6.54 -6.48 2.40
N TRP A 95 6.45 -5.24 2.87
CA TRP A 95 6.66 -4.03 2.09
C TRP A 95 7.72 -3.16 2.78
N ALA A 96 8.62 -2.60 1.99
CA ALA A 96 9.58 -1.59 2.45
C ALA A 96 9.09 -0.19 2.06
N GLU A 97 9.02 0.71 3.05
CA GLU A 97 8.71 2.12 2.81
C GLU A 97 9.99 2.84 2.35
N SER A 98 9.93 3.60 1.25
CA SER A 98 11.02 4.53 0.93
C SER A 98 11.02 5.74 1.87
N ALA A 99 12.09 6.53 1.81
CA ALA A 99 12.05 7.90 2.31
C ALA A 99 10.91 8.70 1.66
N ASP A 100 10.44 9.73 2.35
CA ASP A 100 9.47 10.69 1.83
C ASP A 100 10.09 11.43 0.64
N VAL A 101 9.41 11.40 -0.50
CA VAL A 101 9.82 12.12 -1.73
C VAL A 101 9.14 13.49 -1.86
N GLY A 102 8.37 13.88 -0.85
CA GLY A 102 7.70 15.17 -0.72
C GLY A 102 6.24 15.03 -0.31
N SER A 103 5.80 15.90 0.61
CA SER A 103 4.39 16.00 1.06
C SER A 103 3.82 14.74 1.73
N GLY A 104 4.68 13.86 2.26
CA GLY A 104 4.30 12.61 2.90
C GLY A 104 4.18 11.41 1.96
N TYR A 105 4.53 11.57 0.67
CA TYR A 105 4.44 10.51 -0.31
C TYR A 105 5.71 9.67 -0.34
N ARG A 106 5.55 8.36 -0.49
CA ARG A 106 6.64 7.38 -0.52
C ARG A 106 6.30 6.23 -1.46
N PHE A 107 7.32 5.46 -1.85
CA PHE A 107 7.12 4.18 -2.51
C PHE A 107 6.89 3.08 -1.48
N LEU A 108 6.02 2.15 -1.80
CA LEU A 108 5.87 0.87 -1.10
C LEU A 108 6.52 -0.21 -1.96
N LYS A 109 7.78 -0.55 -1.66
CA LYS A 109 8.59 -1.51 -2.41
C LYS A 109 8.28 -2.93 -1.95
N THR A 110 8.26 -3.89 -2.86
CA THR A 110 8.18 -5.29 -2.45
C THR A 110 9.46 -5.69 -1.71
N GLN A 111 9.35 -6.50 -0.65
CA GLN A 111 10.54 -6.96 0.07
C GLN A 111 11.31 -8.07 -0.66
N THR A 112 10.66 -8.76 -1.60
CA THR A 112 11.30 -9.84 -2.38
C THR A 112 12.13 -9.31 -3.55
N ASP A 113 11.72 -8.20 -4.16
CA ASP A 113 12.45 -7.49 -5.20
C ASP A 113 12.15 -5.99 -5.11
N THR A 114 13.11 -5.22 -4.60
CA THR A 114 12.93 -3.79 -4.34
C THR A 114 12.87 -2.94 -5.63
N ASN A 115 13.07 -3.54 -6.80
CA ASN A 115 12.84 -2.88 -8.09
C ASN A 115 11.35 -2.75 -8.41
N TYR A 116 10.48 -3.52 -7.76
CA TYR A 116 9.02 -3.45 -7.91
C TYR A 116 8.38 -2.69 -6.76
N VAL A 117 7.41 -1.85 -7.10
CA VAL A 117 6.65 -1.00 -6.17
C VAL A 117 5.16 -1.20 -6.34
N MET A 118 4.39 -0.92 -5.30
CA MET A 118 2.93 -0.81 -5.39
C MET A 118 2.55 0.27 -6.40
N ASP A 119 1.66 -0.08 -7.32
CA ASP A 119 1.33 0.71 -8.50
C ASP A 119 -0.20 0.72 -8.71
N ALA A 120 -0.77 1.91 -8.88
CA ALA A 120 -2.12 2.06 -9.39
C ALA A 120 -2.10 1.82 -10.91
N TRP A 121 -2.72 0.70 -11.31
CA TRP A 121 -2.59 0.12 -12.65
C TRP A 121 -2.86 1.13 -13.77
N THR A 122 -2.10 1.00 -14.86
CA THR A 122 -2.09 1.87 -16.06
C THR A 122 -1.79 3.35 -15.82
N GLY A 123 -1.52 3.77 -14.59
CA GLY A 123 -1.28 5.18 -14.24
C GLY A 123 -2.55 6.04 -14.23
N ILE A 124 -3.72 5.46 -14.50
CA ILE A 124 -4.99 6.18 -14.47
C ILE A 124 -5.52 6.15 -13.04
N ILE A 125 -5.58 7.31 -12.39
CA ILE A 125 -6.05 7.44 -11.00
C ILE A 125 -7.53 7.84 -10.99
N ASN A 126 -8.41 6.84 -10.95
CA ASN A 126 -9.85 7.02 -10.85
C ASN A 126 -10.50 5.94 -9.96
N GLU A 127 -11.82 6.04 -9.78
CA GLU A 127 -12.56 5.01 -9.07
C GLU A 127 -12.54 3.69 -9.86
N GLY A 128 -12.19 2.60 -9.18
CA GLY A 128 -12.07 1.27 -9.76
C GLY A 128 -10.67 0.91 -10.26
N THR A 129 -9.70 1.84 -10.28
CA THR A 129 -8.31 1.52 -10.64
C THR A 129 -7.77 0.42 -9.75
N ILE A 130 -7.33 -0.69 -10.34
CA ILE A 130 -6.78 -1.84 -9.63
C ILE A 130 -5.39 -1.53 -9.08
N ILE A 131 -5.07 -2.07 -7.91
CA ILE A 131 -3.71 -1.98 -7.34
C ILE A 131 -2.88 -3.21 -7.74
N SER A 132 -1.64 -2.95 -8.14
CA SER A 132 -0.70 -3.92 -8.69
C SER A 132 0.72 -3.69 -8.15
N ILE A 133 1.68 -4.46 -8.67
CA ILE A 133 3.10 -4.12 -8.65
C ILE A 133 3.60 -3.79 -10.06
N TYR A 134 4.55 -2.86 -10.14
CA TYR A 134 5.24 -2.50 -11.38
C TYR A 134 6.69 -2.10 -11.11
N PRO A 135 7.63 -2.21 -12.07
CA PRO A 135 8.95 -1.64 -11.93
C PRO A 135 8.91 -0.17 -11.54
N ASN A 136 9.77 0.23 -10.61
CA ASN A 136 9.83 1.60 -10.13
C ASN A 136 10.27 2.55 -11.25
N CYS A 137 9.42 3.53 -11.58
CA CYS A 137 9.62 4.47 -12.68
C CYS A 137 10.25 5.80 -12.24
N ILE A 138 10.77 5.94 -11.01
CA ILE A 138 11.28 7.22 -10.49
C ILE A 138 12.37 7.87 -11.36
N ASN A 139 13.20 7.06 -12.05
CA ASN A 139 14.27 7.53 -12.91
C ASN A 139 13.96 7.36 -14.41
N ASP A 140 12.69 7.06 -14.76
CA ASP A 140 12.28 6.90 -16.15
C ASP A 140 11.86 8.25 -16.72
N SER A 141 12.65 8.80 -17.64
CA SER A 141 12.35 10.10 -18.27
C SER A 141 11.11 10.09 -19.16
N ASN A 142 10.58 8.92 -19.52
CA ASN A 142 9.40 8.77 -20.37
C ASN A 142 8.13 8.48 -19.58
N ARG A 143 8.21 8.35 -18.24
CA ARG A 143 7.07 7.95 -17.40
C ARG A 143 7.03 8.74 -16.10
N ASN A 144 5.82 9.00 -15.63
CA ASN A 144 5.60 9.61 -14.33
C ASN A 144 5.42 8.52 -13.27
N ALA A 145 6.14 8.61 -12.15
CA ALA A 145 6.04 7.67 -11.03
C ALA A 145 4.93 8.01 -10.03
N GLU A 146 4.10 9.03 -10.28
CA GLU A 146 3.05 9.47 -9.33
C GLU A 146 2.05 8.37 -8.96
N ASN A 147 1.65 7.51 -9.90
CA ASN A 147 0.77 6.38 -9.62
C ASN A 147 1.41 5.29 -8.75
N GLN A 148 2.70 5.41 -8.44
CA GLN A 148 3.48 4.54 -7.56
C GLN A 148 3.77 5.19 -6.21
N LEU A 149 3.29 6.41 -5.98
CA LEU A 149 3.49 7.18 -4.77
C LEU A 149 2.27 7.13 -3.87
N TRP A 150 2.51 6.76 -2.62
CA TRP A 150 1.49 6.50 -1.62
C TRP A 150 1.70 7.39 -0.41
N LYS A 151 0.62 8.00 0.09
CA LYS A 151 0.60 8.70 1.37
C LYS A 151 -0.26 7.92 2.35
N LEU A 152 0.33 7.51 3.46
CA LEU A 152 -0.38 6.87 4.56
C LEU A 152 -0.78 7.96 5.54
N ALA A 153 -2.07 8.26 5.66
CA ALA A 153 -2.59 9.31 6.53
C ALA A 153 -3.71 8.76 7.43
N PRO A 154 -3.81 9.21 8.70
CA PRO A 154 -4.86 8.79 9.63
C PRO A 154 -6.30 8.99 9.13
#